data_AF-A0A925FAB0-F1
#
_entry.id   AF-A0A925FAB0-F1
#
_cell.length_a   1.000
_cell.length_b   1.000
_cell.length_c   1.000
_cell.angle_alpha   90.00
_cell.angle_beta   90.00
_cell.angle_gamma   90.00
#
_symmetry.space_group_name_H-M   'P 1'
#
loop_
_entity.id
_entity.type
_entity.pdbx_description
1 polymer ?
#
loop_
_entity_poly.entity_id
_entity_poly.type
_entity_poly.pdbx_seq_one_letter_code
_entity_poly.pdbx_strand_id
1 'polypeptide(L)' 'MPGVLAEVNRIVSDIGANIDAQQLATTRDIGYLVMDVNRQLSDEVRLGLGALPTSVRTRILY' A
#
# COMPACT_ATOMS: atom_id res chain seq x y z
N MET A 1 -3.56 5.24 14.03
CA MET A 1 -4.94 4.75 13.78
C MET A 1 -4.88 3.25 13.51
N PRO A 2 -5.73 2.44 14.15
CA PRO A 2 -5.83 1.01 13.82
C PRO A 2 -6.51 0.80 12.46
N GLY A 3 -6.20 -0.30 11.78
CA GLY A 3 -6.93 -0.75 10.58
C GLY A 3 -6.37 -0.33 9.21
N VAL A 4 -5.43 0.63 9.16
CA VAL A 4 -4.86 1.11 7.89
C VAL A 4 -4.23 -0.03 7.07
N LEU A 5 -3.48 -0.93 7.70
CA LEU A 5 -2.87 -2.07 7.00
C LEU A 5 -3.92 -3.04 6.42
N ALA A 6 -5.04 -3.22 7.11
CA ALA A 6 -6.13 -4.07 6.61
C ALA A 6 -6.82 -3.43 5.40
N GLU A 7 -6.96 -2.11 5.39
CA GLU A 7 -7.52 -1.35 4.26
C GLU A 7 -6.59 -1.39 3.05
N VAL A 8 -5.28 -1.24 3.26
CA VAL A 8 -4.25 -1.44 2.22
C VAL A 8 -4.35 -2.83 1.61
N ASN A 9 -4.39 -3.88 2.44
CA ASN A 9 -4.48 -5.25 1.95
C ASN A 9 -5.77 -5.52 1.17
N ARG A 10 -6.89 -4.91 1.58
CA ARG A 10 -8.16 -5.02 0.85
C ARG A 10 -8.04 -4.40 -0.53
N ILE A 11 -7.51 -3.17 -0.65
CA ILE A 11 -7.33 -2.49 -1.94
C ILE A 11 -6.50 -3.36 -2.90
N VAL A 12 -5.39 -3.91 -2.42
CA VAL A 12 -4.49 -4.74 -3.23
C VAL A 12 -5.19 -6.03 -3.67
N SER A 13 -5.93 -6.67 -2.76
CA SER A 13 -6.71 -7.87 -3.06
C SER A 13 -7.87 -7.61 -4.03
N ASP A 14 -8.56 -6.48 -3.92
CA ASP A 14 -9.69 -6.10 -4.78
C ASP A 14 -9.22 -5.84 -6.23
N ILE A 15 -7.99 -5.36 -6.40
CA ILE A 15 -7.29 -5.21 -7.69
C ILE A 15 -6.82 -6.57 -8.24
N GLY A 16 -6.80 -7.62 -7.41
CA GLY A 16 -6.30 -8.95 -7.78
C GLY A 16 -4.77 -9.05 -7.84
N ALA A 17 -4.06 -8.12 -7.20
CA ALA A 17 -2.61 -8.17 -7.11
C ALA A 17 -2.16 -9.08 -5.95
N ASN A 18 -1.08 -9.82 -6.15
CA ASN A 18 -0.42 -10.54 -5.07
C ASN A 18 0.61 -9.64 -4.39
N ILE A 19 0.88 -9.93 -3.12
CA ILE A 19 1.94 -9.30 -2.33
C ILE A 19 3.04 -10.34 -2.14
N ASP A 20 4.18 -10.14 -2.79
CA ASP A 20 5.33 -11.04 -2.68
C ASP A 20 6.08 -10.81 -1.36
N ALA A 21 6.21 -9.54 -0.98
CA ALA A 21 6.80 -9.12 0.27
C ALA A 21 6.14 -7.83 0.76
N GLN A 22 6.13 -7.64 2.08
CA GLN A 22 5.68 -6.39 2.70
C GLN A 22 6.49 -6.10 3.96
N GLN A 23 6.81 -4.83 4.18
CA GLN A 23 7.48 -4.36 5.39
C GLN A 23 6.88 -3.03 5.84
N LEU A 24 6.36 -3.01 7.06
CA LEU A 24 5.82 -1.83 7.71
C LEU A 24 6.74 -1.41 8.86
N ALA A 25 7.18 -0.16 8.84
CA ALA A 25 7.80 0.51 9.97
C ALA A 25 6.91 1.66 10.45
N THR A 26 6.81 1.86 11.76
CA THR A 26 5.99 2.93 12.34
C THR A 26 6.80 3.79 13.30
N THR A 27 6.49 5.08 13.28
CA THR A 27 6.87 6.04 14.32
C THR A 27 5.62 6.46 15.08
N ARG A 28 5.69 7.49 15.94
CA ARG A 28 4.52 8.01 16.64
C ARG A 28 3.42 8.49 15.68
N ASP A 29 3.82 9.16 14.59
CA ASP A 29 2.90 9.93 13.74
C ASP A 29 2.78 9.37 12.32
N ILE A 30 3.78 8.62 11.84
CA ILE A 30 3.84 8.12 10.45
C ILE A 30 4.13 6.63 10.41
N GLY A 31 3.39 5.91 9.56
CA GLY A 31 3.73 4.57 9.09
C GLY A 31 4.34 4.62 7.70
N TYR A 32 5.43 3.88 7.48
CA TYR A 32 6.09 3.72 6.19
C TYR A 32 6.01 2.26 5.77
N LEU A 33 5.28 2.01 4.68
CA LEU A 33 5.07 0.70 4.10
C LEU A 33 5.83 0.58 2.79
N VAL A 34 6.63 -0.47 2.66
CA VAL A 34 7.17 -0.96 1.40
C VAL A 34 6.50 -2.29 1.09
N MET A 35 6.08 -2.46 -0.15
CA MET A 35 5.44 -3.69 -0.60
C MET A 35 5.85 -4.01 -2.03
N ASP A 36 6.10 -5.29 -2.28
CA ASP A 36 6.37 -5.82 -3.60
C ASP A 36 5.09 -6.46 -4.14
N VAL A 37 4.66 -6.00 -5.31
CA VAL A 37 3.43 -6.44 -6.00
C VAL A 37 3.70 -6.71 -7.47
N ASN A 38 2.79 -7.45 -8.11
CA ASN A 38 2.82 -7.68 -9.56
C ASN A 38 2.97 -6.36 -10.34
N ARG A 39 4.05 -6.24 -11.12
CA ARG A 39 4.38 -5.00 -11.87
C ARG A 39 3.25 -4.51 -12.77
N GLN A 40 2.49 -5.43 -13.37
CA GLN A 40 1.36 -5.13 -14.27
C GLN A 40 0.23 -4.36 -13.57
N LEU A 41 0.08 -4.51 -12.26
CA LEU A 41 -0.99 -3.89 -11.47
C LEU A 41 -0.47 -2.77 -10.56
N SER A 42 0.83 -2.44 -10.65
CA SER A 42 1.49 -1.48 -9.75
C SER A 42 0.90 -0.06 -9.84
N ASP A 43 0.45 0.36 -11.02
CA ASP A 43 -0.18 1.67 -11.21
C ASP A 43 -1.57 1.76 -10.58
N GLU A 44 -2.40 0.71 -10.72
CA GLU A 44 -3.73 0.63 -10.11
C GLU A 44 -3.61 0.60 -8.58
N VAL A 45 -2.67 -0.20 -8.05
CA VAL A 45 -2.35 -0.24 -6.62
C VAL A 45 -1.89 1.14 -6.14
N ARG A 46 -0.98 1.81 -6.87
CA ARG A 46 -0.50 3.15 -6.51
C ARG A 46 -1.66 4.17 -6.44
N LEU A 47 -2.59 4.11 -7.39
CA LEU A 47 -3.75 5.01 -7.43
C LEU A 47 -4.71 4.74 -6.25
N GLY A 48 -5.04 3.48 -5.98
CA GLY A 48 -5.92 3.10 -4.87
C GLY A 48 -5.34 3.50 -3.51
N LEU A 49 -4.06 3.19 -3.27
CA LEU A 49 -3.38 3.55 -2.03
C LEU A 49 -3.17 5.07 -1.89
N GLY A 50 -2.96 5.78 -3.01
CA GLY A 50 -2.83 7.23 -3.01
C GLY A 50 -4.13 7.99 -2.71
N ALA A 51 -5.28 7.34 -2.91
CA ALA A 51 -6.60 7.93 -2.63
C ALA A 51 -7.05 7.75 -1.17
N LEU A 52 -6.35 6.94 -0.38
CA LEU A 52 -6.67 6.77 1.04
C LEU A 52 -6.53 8.11 1.78
N PRO A 53 -7.50 8.51 2.62
CA PRO A 53 -7.40 9.73 3.43
C PRO A 53 -6.19 9.75 4.37
N THR A 54 -5.67 8.56 4.68
CA THR A 54 -4.53 8.32 5.56
C THR A 54 -3.19 8.32 4.81
N SER A 55 -3.22 8.37 3.47
CA SER A 55 -2.02 8.38 2.65
C SER A 55 -1.35 9.75 2.68
N VAL A 56 -0.09 9.77 3.10
CA VAL A 56 0.75 10.96 3.04
C VAL A 56 1.42 11.08 1.67
N ARG A 57 1.94 9.96 1.15
CA ARG A 57 2.61 9.87 -0.15
C ARG A 57 2.69 8.42 -0.61
N THR A 58 2.33 8.17 -1.86
CA THR A 58 2.47 6.85 -2.51
C THR A 58 3.29 6.98 -3.79
N ARG A 59 4.27 6.09 -3.99
CA ARG A 59 5.11 6.04 -5.20
C ARG A 59 5.50 4.61 -5.55
N ILE A 60 5.79 4.37 -6.82
CA ILE A 60 6.39 3.13 -7.31
C ILE A 60 7.92 3.26 -7.21
N LEU A 61 8.59 2.19 -6.80
CA LEU A 61 10.04 2.04 -6.79
C LEU A 61 10.41 1.11 -7.96
N TYR A 62 11.47 1.42 -8.71
CA TYR A 62 11.97 0.60 -9.82
C TYR A 62 13.36 0.06 -9.49
#